data_AF-A0A9P4XBF8-F1
#
_entry.id   AF-A0A9P4XBF8-F1
#
_cell.length_a   1.000
_cell.length_b   1.000
_cell.length_c   1.000
_cell.angle_alpha   90.00
_cell.angle_beta   90.00
_cell.angle_gamma   90.00
#
_symmetry.space_group_name_H-M   'P 1'
#
loop_
_entity.id
_entity.type
_entity.pdbx_description
1 polymer ?
#
loop_
_entity_poly.entity_id
_entity_poly.type
_entity_poly.pdbx_seq_one_letter_code
_entity_poly.pdbx_strand_id
1 'polypeptide(L)'
;MMQSVRVQNLSLGAAEAIPTTPKAESIAPSLTYSDESDDQEELLRPVQPRQRRASTRLIASSARDIQRITGETTAEFVTRCCGGGCCLMGGARPAGIEYEKVALPDNEAYRSLGLKIGDIPTVLTKIVDIPEKTISFASVPKAPSPSSPTDSAISLERDGEVVDSASLSKVPLEKFRTVDTAIQPPRFVQPHPPYNVYAAKIHTARELTKAGAEKRTYHFDLDITDYPEEEDTDFRVGGAIGVVAPNSNAVVEDVLDALMVPRFLRDKPVLLKTTKGRWPTVWGDDKPRELVTTRRDLLTWCADLQSYPPTKGLLRVLAEHATADNEKKILNFLCAAEGQGAFCDFRSGPSISISQLLHAFPSSHPPLDDLLSTLQQLMPRFYSLSNDPHDSFQRGDQKQHRLIEIAVTVHETGDWREGSRTGVGSGFFERQARKFIKAQEAGEKTEFYIPMFKGLMANPLAKQFNAEGPMLLIGAGVGIAPFRGFVQRRLKQANCANKVWVLQGIRDSLLDEIYSGEWGVHEEEVKRVVQSRRGEGRYVQEEVRHQADLVWSIINTVDGRIFVCGSSKGMGEGVEEALVDVAMAKGNLEREEARNFWQLKKEAGQYIAETW
;
A
#
# COMPACT_ATOMS: atom_id res chain seq x y z
N MET A 1 -21.76 42.26 -53.69
CA MET A 1 -22.03 43.69 -53.40
C MET A 1 -20.89 44.22 -52.55
N MET A 2 -20.24 45.28 -53.06
CA MET A 2 -19.35 46.28 -52.45
C MET A 2 -18.83 46.08 -51.01
N GLN A 3 -17.49 46.02 -50.85
CA GLN A 3 -16.61 47.04 -50.23
C GLN A 3 -16.71 47.08 -48.68
N SER A 4 -15.64 47.17 -47.88
CA SER A 4 -14.47 48.02 -48.01
C SER A 4 -13.32 47.54 -47.11
N VAL A 5 -12.13 47.81 -47.61
CA VAL A 5 -10.80 47.78 -46.98
C VAL A 5 -10.66 48.91 -45.94
N ARG A 6 -9.89 48.70 -44.85
CA ARG A 6 -8.74 49.57 -44.48
C ARG A 6 -7.93 49.06 -43.29
N VAL A 7 -6.62 49.05 -43.54
CA VAL A 7 -5.48 48.88 -42.63
C VAL A 7 -4.97 50.27 -42.23
N GLN A 8 -4.40 50.41 -41.01
CA GLN A 8 -3.39 51.39 -40.51
C GLN A 8 -3.74 51.82 -39.07
N ASN A 9 -2.84 52.21 -38.16
CA ASN A 9 -1.41 52.04 -37.89
C ASN A 9 -1.18 52.73 -36.51
N LEU A 10 -0.21 52.25 -35.73
CA LEU A 10 0.70 53.00 -34.83
C LEU A 10 0.20 53.82 -33.60
N SER A 11 0.68 53.35 -32.43
CA SER A 11 1.52 54.04 -31.43
C SER A 11 0.96 55.02 -30.36
N LEU A 12 1.42 54.75 -29.11
CA LEU A 12 1.81 55.67 -28.01
C LEU A 12 0.74 56.43 -27.22
N GLY A 13 0.86 56.38 -25.88
CA GLY A 13 0.28 57.38 -24.97
C GLY A 13 -0.04 56.86 -23.56
N ALA A 14 0.52 57.50 -22.54
CA ALA A 14 0.52 57.13 -21.13
C ALA A 14 -0.71 57.60 -20.31
N ALA A 15 -0.77 57.09 -19.06
CA ALA A 15 -1.18 57.77 -17.82
C ALA A 15 -2.60 57.55 -17.24
N GLU A 16 -2.59 57.30 -15.91
CA GLU A 16 -3.65 57.42 -14.87
C GLU A 16 -4.78 56.35 -14.88
N ALA A 17 -5.19 55.73 -13.76
CA ALA A 17 -5.36 56.22 -12.40
C ALA A 17 -5.32 55.12 -11.31
N ILE A 18 -4.99 55.56 -10.10
CA ILE A 18 -4.94 54.83 -8.81
C ILE A 18 -6.33 54.88 -8.12
N PRO A 19 -6.67 53.92 -7.24
CA PRO A 19 -7.09 54.33 -5.89
C PRO A 19 -6.47 53.52 -4.74
N THR A 20 -5.71 54.26 -3.91
CA THR A 20 -5.63 54.34 -2.44
C THR A 20 -5.88 53.13 -1.53
N THR A 21 -4.88 52.92 -0.67
CA THR A 21 -4.69 52.06 0.53
C THR A 21 -5.66 52.30 1.70
N PRO A 22 -5.61 51.47 2.77
CA PRO A 22 -4.78 51.89 3.92
C PRO A 22 -3.88 50.79 4.52
N LYS A 23 -2.76 51.27 5.08
CA LYS A 23 -1.70 50.58 5.84
C LYS A 23 -2.14 50.18 7.25
N ALA A 24 -1.48 49.17 7.81
CA ALA A 24 -0.97 49.19 9.18
C ALA A 24 0.30 48.33 9.30
N GLU A 25 1.21 48.78 10.15
CA GLU A 25 2.65 48.52 10.22
C GLU A 25 3.02 47.34 11.16
N SER A 26 4.22 46.78 11.04
CA SER A 26 5.21 46.84 12.14
C SER A 26 6.49 46.01 11.88
N ILE A 27 7.59 46.75 11.70
CA ILE A 27 8.91 46.63 12.35
C ILE A 27 9.69 45.31 12.26
N ALA A 28 10.77 45.36 11.47
CA ALA A 28 11.98 44.55 11.62
C ALA A 28 13.13 45.42 12.14
N PRO A 29 14.10 44.85 12.86
CA PRO A 29 15.50 45.32 12.82
C PRO A 29 16.44 44.16 12.44
N SER A 30 17.06 44.22 11.26
CA SER A 30 18.45 44.66 11.01
C SER A 30 19.54 43.81 11.67
N LEU A 31 20.24 43.04 10.84
CA LEU A 31 21.47 42.31 11.13
C LEU A 31 22.64 43.28 11.32
N THR A 32 23.46 43.05 12.35
CA THR A 32 24.83 43.56 12.45
C THR A 32 25.77 42.38 12.65
N TYR A 33 26.81 42.35 11.82
CA TYR A 33 27.95 41.44 11.87
C TYR A 33 28.96 41.95 12.92
N SER A 34 29.61 41.02 13.62
CA SER A 34 30.94 41.24 14.19
C SER A 34 31.70 39.91 14.20
N ASP A 35 32.78 39.90 13.43
CA ASP A 35 33.89 38.93 13.46
C ASP A 35 34.62 38.98 14.79
N GLU A 36 34.87 37.83 15.43
CA GLU A 36 36.16 37.56 16.10
C GLU A 36 36.48 36.07 15.98
N SER A 37 37.70 35.82 15.51
CA SER A 37 38.38 34.55 15.33
C SER A 37 38.91 33.98 16.65
N ASP A 38 38.88 32.66 16.82
CA ASP A 38 40.02 31.94 17.41
C ASP A 38 40.02 30.46 17.01
N ASP A 39 41.18 30.02 16.54
CA ASP A 39 41.48 28.69 16.02
C ASP A 39 41.61 27.64 17.13
N GLN A 40 41.14 26.41 16.87
CA GLN A 40 41.84 25.19 17.29
C GLN A 40 41.36 23.97 16.49
N GLU A 41 42.26 23.44 15.65
CA GLU A 41 42.12 22.18 14.92
C GLU A 41 42.06 20.98 15.88
N GLU A 42 41.02 20.16 15.76
CA GLU A 42 41.04 18.79 16.29
C GLU A 42 40.70 17.79 15.17
N LEU A 43 41.64 16.88 14.92
CA LEU A 43 41.70 15.91 13.82
C LEU A 43 40.47 14.98 13.79
N LEU A 44 39.67 15.07 12.72
CA LEU A 44 38.54 14.19 12.42
C LEU A 44 39.01 12.78 12.02
N ARG A 45 38.60 11.75 12.78
CA ARG A 45 38.56 10.36 12.28
C ARG A 45 37.29 10.15 11.44
N PRO A 46 37.34 9.40 10.32
CA PRO A 46 36.17 9.23 9.46
C PRO A 46 35.14 8.31 10.12
N VAL A 47 34.01 8.87 10.52
CA VAL A 47 32.81 8.11 10.92
C VAL A 47 32.09 7.68 9.65
N GLN A 48 31.91 6.37 9.46
CA GLN A 48 31.12 5.82 8.35
C GLN A 48 29.67 6.34 8.40
N PRO A 49 29.07 6.75 7.27
CA PRO A 49 27.71 7.26 7.28
C PRO A 49 26.71 6.12 7.50
N ARG A 50 26.05 6.16 8.65
CA ARG A 50 24.92 5.29 9.00
C ARG A 50 23.71 5.72 8.18
N GLN A 51 23.14 4.82 7.38
CA GLN A 51 21.93 5.08 6.58
C GLN A 51 20.76 5.51 7.48
N ARG A 52 20.20 6.69 7.22
CA ARG A 52 18.97 7.17 7.89
C ARG A 52 17.74 6.77 7.06
N ARG A 53 16.76 6.13 7.70
CA ARG A 53 15.37 6.02 7.20
C ARG A 53 14.39 6.48 8.27
N ALA A 54 13.72 7.60 8.01
CA ALA A 54 12.32 7.93 8.32
C ALA A 54 12.05 9.35 7.79
N SER A 55 10.83 9.64 7.36
CA SER A 55 10.41 11.02 7.05
C SER A 55 10.38 11.81 8.35
N THR A 56 11.37 12.67 8.53
CA THR A 56 11.35 13.73 9.53
C THR A 56 11.94 14.96 8.85
N ARG A 57 11.17 16.04 8.70
CA ARG A 57 11.78 17.35 8.50
C ARG A 57 12.66 17.60 9.71
N LEU A 58 13.95 17.87 9.49
CA LEU A 58 14.87 18.18 10.57
C LEU A 58 14.49 19.56 11.13
N ILE A 59 13.73 19.58 12.21
CA ILE A 59 13.30 20.82 12.87
C ILE A 59 14.39 21.37 13.78
N ALA A 60 15.26 20.49 14.30
CA ALA A 60 16.38 20.82 15.15
C ALA A 60 17.54 19.85 14.88
N SER A 61 18.76 20.40 14.78
CA SER A 61 20.00 19.67 14.55
C SER A 61 20.91 19.64 15.79
N SER A 62 20.67 20.54 16.74
CA SER A 62 21.45 20.70 17.96
C SER A 62 20.58 20.85 19.21
N ALA A 63 21.16 20.62 20.38
CA ALA A 63 20.50 20.87 21.67
C ALA A 63 20.05 22.33 21.83
N ARG A 64 20.80 23.27 21.24
CA ARG A 64 20.46 24.70 21.21
C ARG A 64 19.24 24.99 20.36
N ASP A 65 19.07 24.27 19.24
CA ASP A 65 17.90 24.41 18.36
C ASP A 65 16.61 23.99 19.10
N ILE A 66 16.67 22.88 19.85
CA ILE A 66 15.56 22.40 20.67
C ILE A 66 15.19 23.46 21.71
N GLN A 67 16.16 23.95 22.47
CA GLN A 67 15.92 24.96 23.51
C GLN A 67 15.38 26.28 22.95
N ARG A 68 15.82 26.68 21.76
CA ARG A 68 15.32 27.87 21.07
C ARG A 68 13.87 27.70 20.58
N ILE A 69 13.48 26.50 20.17
CA ILE A 69 12.15 26.22 19.60
C ILE A 69 11.11 25.96 20.70
N THR A 70 11.49 25.24 21.75
CA THR A 70 10.55 24.78 22.79
C THR A 70 10.69 25.53 24.11
N GLY A 71 11.78 26.28 24.32
CA GLY A 71 12.10 26.92 25.59
C GLY A 71 12.62 25.95 26.66
N GLU A 72 12.70 24.65 26.35
CA GLU A 72 13.06 23.57 27.28
C GLU A 72 14.47 23.04 27.02
N THR A 73 15.13 22.50 28.04
CA THR A 73 16.36 21.75 27.82
C THR A 73 16.08 20.45 27.07
N THR A 74 17.10 19.91 26.38
CA THR A 74 16.95 18.63 25.65
C THR A 74 16.51 17.48 26.56
N ALA A 75 16.90 17.50 27.83
CA ALA A 75 16.48 16.51 28.83
C ALA A 75 14.97 16.60 29.13
N GLU A 76 14.44 17.80 29.36
CA GLU A 76 13.02 18.05 29.62
C GLU A 76 12.14 17.73 28.41
N PHE A 77 12.61 18.08 27.22
CA PHE A 77 11.90 17.80 25.97
C PHE A 77 11.81 16.28 25.71
N VAL A 78 12.89 15.53 25.92
CA VAL A 78 12.92 14.07 25.73
C VAL A 78 12.00 13.34 26.70
N THR A 79 11.87 13.81 27.94
CA THR A 79 10.89 13.26 28.90
C THR A 79 9.45 13.39 28.42
N ARG A 80 9.12 14.46 27.66
CA ARG A 80 7.78 14.70 27.12
C ARG A 80 7.53 14.04 25.76
N CYS A 81 8.54 13.99 24.89
CA CYS A 81 8.39 13.55 23.50
C CYS A 81 8.17 12.02 23.37
N CYS A 82 8.49 11.22 24.41
CA CYS A 82 8.40 9.76 24.37
C CYS A 82 7.77 9.12 25.63
N GLY A 83 6.96 9.86 26.39
CA GLY A 83 6.24 9.30 27.54
C GLY A 83 7.13 8.77 28.67
N GLY A 84 8.30 9.39 28.90
CA GLY A 84 9.15 9.10 30.05
C GLY A 84 9.99 7.80 29.99
N GLY A 85 10.08 7.12 28.84
CA GLY A 85 10.80 5.84 28.72
C GLY A 85 11.65 5.65 27.46
N CYS A 86 12.33 6.70 26.98
CA CYS A 86 13.10 6.63 25.73
C CYS A 86 14.53 6.08 25.91
N CYS A 87 14.91 5.18 25.01
CA CYS A 87 16.11 4.33 24.94
C CYS A 87 17.47 5.05 24.79
N LEU A 88 17.58 6.34 25.11
CA LEU A 88 18.86 7.09 25.08
C LEU A 88 19.46 7.36 26.46
N MET A 89 18.73 7.02 27.53
CA MET A 89 19.30 6.93 28.86
C MET A 89 19.47 5.45 29.19
N GLY A 90 20.72 4.98 29.24
CA GLY A 90 21.10 3.85 30.10
C GLY A 90 20.97 4.24 31.57
N GLY A 91 19.81 4.79 31.95
CA GLY A 91 19.53 5.36 33.25
C GLY A 91 19.37 4.25 34.29
N ALA A 92 19.94 4.48 35.47
CA ALA A 92 19.76 3.62 36.62
C ALA A 92 18.28 3.31 36.84
N ARG A 93 17.98 2.06 37.21
CA ARG A 93 16.61 1.62 37.57
C ARG A 93 16.03 2.62 38.57
N PRO A 94 14.81 3.16 38.34
CA PRO A 94 14.16 4.04 39.30
C PRO A 94 14.19 3.44 40.71
N ALA A 95 14.68 4.21 41.67
CA ALA A 95 14.78 3.77 43.06
C ALA A 95 13.38 3.50 43.63
N GLY A 96 13.20 2.36 44.31
CA GLY A 96 11.94 1.97 44.95
C GLY A 96 10.99 1.13 44.08
N ILE A 97 11.37 0.77 42.85
CA ILE A 97 10.63 -0.20 42.03
C ILE A 97 11.27 -1.59 42.20
N GLU A 98 10.46 -2.57 42.61
CA GLU A 98 10.89 -3.97 42.63
C GLU A 98 10.81 -4.57 41.22
N TYR A 99 11.78 -5.41 40.89
CA TYR A 99 11.90 -6.05 39.59
C TYR A 99 11.91 -7.56 39.75
N GLU A 100 11.22 -8.24 38.85
CA GLU A 100 11.22 -9.69 38.76
C GLU A 100 11.79 -10.15 37.42
N LYS A 101 12.48 -11.30 37.47
CA LYS A 101 12.96 -11.96 36.26
C LYS A 101 11.86 -12.88 35.74
N VAL A 102 11.32 -12.55 34.58
CA VAL A 102 10.27 -13.35 33.93
C VAL A 102 10.91 -14.35 32.97
N ALA A 103 10.50 -15.62 33.06
CA ALA A 103 10.93 -16.65 32.12
C ALA A 103 10.39 -16.36 30.72
N LEU A 104 11.27 -16.16 29.75
CA LEU A 104 10.87 -15.89 28.37
C LEU A 104 10.39 -17.19 27.69
N PRO A 105 9.38 -17.15 26.80
CA PRO A 105 8.99 -18.31 26.03
C PRO A 105 10.15 -18.90 25.21
N ASP A 106 10.41 -20.19 25.38
CA ASP A 106 11.47 -20.90 24.66
C ASP A 106 10.92 -21.53 23.37
N ASN A 107 10.63 -20.67 22.39
CA ASN A 107 10.22 -21.09 21.07
C ASN A 107 10.80 -20.18 19.98
N GLU A 108 10.88 -20.68 18.75
CA GLU A 108 11.46 -19.96 17.60
C GLU A 108 10.67 -18.68 17.25
N ALA A 109 9.34 -18.74 17.34
CA ALA A 109 8.47 -17.60 17.06
C ALA A 109 8.75 -16.42 18.01
N TYR A 110 8.95 -16.68 19.31
CA TYR A 110 9.28 -15.67 20.29
C TYR A 110 10.69 -15.13 20.09
N ARG A 111 11.69 -16.00 19.87
CA ARG A 111 13.08 -15.57 19.62
C ARG A 111 13.19 -14.69 18.38
N SER A 112 12.45 -15.01 17.32
CA SER A 112 12.42 -14.22 16.08
C SER A 112 11.71 -12.86 16.21
N LEU A 113 10.94 -12.62 17.28
CA LEU A 113 10.43 -11.26 17.57
C LEU A 113 11.56 -10.28 17.90
N GLY A 114 12.74 -10.77 18.31
CA GLY A 114 13.88 -9.91 18.66
C GLY A 114 13.60 -9.01 19.87
N LEU A 115 12.65 -9.39 20.73
CA LEU A 115 12.26 -8.63 21.93
C LEU A 115 13.42 -8.57 22.91
N LYS A 116 13.84 -7.35 23.27
CA LYS A 116 14.87 -7.10 24.27
C LYS A 116 14.22 -6.80 25.62
N ILE A 117 13.86 -7.85 26.35
CA ILE A 117 13.18 -7.75 27.65
C ILE A 117 14.17 -8.19 28.73
N GLY A 118 14.48 -7.26 29.65
CA GLY A 118 15.24 -7.53 30.88
C GLY A 118 14.32 -7.89 32.04
N ASP A 119 14.70 -7.51 33.25
CA ASP A 119 13.81 -7.66 34.41
C ASP A 119 12.59 -6.72 34.26
N ILE A 120 11.41 -7.22 34.60
CA ILE A 120 10.14 -6.50 34.49
C ILE A 120 9.75 -5.97 35.88
N PRO A 121 9.24 -4.73 36.00
CA PRO A 121 8.66 -4.25 37.25
C PRO A 121 7.57 -5.18 37.80
N THR A 122 7.57 -5.44 39.11
CA THR A 122 6.53 -6.25 39.77
C THR A 122 5.15 -5.61 39.63
N VAL A 123 5.08 -4.28 39.67
CA VAL A 123 3.88 -3.49 39.44
C VAL A 123 4.00 -2.74 38.11
N LEU A 124 3.04 -2.96 37.21
CA LEU A 124 2.94 -2.26 35.93
C LEU A 124 1.85 -1.19 36.02
N THR A 125 2.11 -0.01 35.44
CA THR A 125 1.16 1.10 35.46
C THR A 125 0.69 1.45 34.07
N LYS A 126 -0.53 2.03 33.99
CA LYS A 126 -1.14 2.49 32.72
C LYS A 126 -1.10 1.41 31.63
N ILE A 127 -1.39 0.16 32.00
CA ILE A 127 -1.62 -0.91 31.04
C ILE A 127 -2.81 -0.46 30.18
N VAL A 128 -2.66 -0.53 28.86
CA VAL A 128 -3.74 -0.23 27.91
C VAL A 128 -4.98 -1.07 28.26
N ASP A 129 -6.15 -0.44 28.27
CA ASP A 129 -7.42 -1.11 28.50
C ASP A 129 -7.74 -2.13 27.40
N ILE A 130 -8.54 -3.14 27.73
CA ILE A 130 -9.04 -4.09 26.71
C ILE A 130 -9.83 -3.29 25.66
N PRO A 131 -9.49 -3.43 24.36
CA PRO A 131 -10.24 -2.79 23.30
C PRO A 131 -11.72 -3.18 23.32
N GLU A 132 -12.60 -2.25 22.94
CA GLU A 132 -14.02 -2.54 22.79
C GLU A 132 -14.24 -3.72 21.82
N LYS A 133 -15.05 -4.70 22.23
CA LYS A 133 -15.47 -5.80 21.38
C LYS A 133 -16.48 -5.30 20.36
N THR A 134 -16.03 -5.11 19.12
CA THR A 134 -16.87 -4.57 18.03
C THR A 134 -17.47 -5.66 17.15
N ILE A 135 -16.97 -6.88 17.25
CA ILE A 135 -17.39 -8.03 16.47
C ILE A 135 -17.89 -9.12 17.40
N SER A 136 -18.97 -9.79 17.01
CA SER A 136 -19.49 -10.96 17.72
C SER A 136 -20.08 -11.99 16.77
N PHE A 137 -20.08 -13.24 17.24
CA PHE A 137 -20.68 -14.36 16.54
C PHE A 137 -21.94 -14.86 17.24
N ALA A 138 -22.99 -15.10 16.46
CA ALA A 138 -24.22 -15.74 16.91
C ALA A 138 -24.57 -16.95 16.03
N SER A 139 -25.43 -17.82 16.56
CA SER A 139 -26.02 -18.89 15.77
C SER A 139 -26.90 -18.30 14.67
N VAL A 140 -26.83 -18.87 13.46
CA VAL A 140 -27.72 -18.48 12.37
C VAL A 140 -29.16 -18.83 12.78
N PRO A 141 -30.12 -17.89 12.74
CA PRO A 141 -31.52 -18.17 13.05
C PRO A 141 -32.04 -19.30 12.15
N LYS A 142 -32.63 -20.33 12.75
CA LYS A 142 -33.35 -21.34 11.96
C LYS A 142 -34.59 -20.68 11.37
N ALA A 143 -34.85 -20.90 10.08
CA ALA A 143 -36.15 -20.56 9.51
C ALA A 143 -37.24 -21.29 10.33
N PRO A 144 -38.38 -20.65 10.63
CA PRO A 144 -39.48 -21.34 11.29
C PRO A 144 -39.87 -22.54 10.43
N SER A 145 -39.75 -23.74 10.98
CA SER A 145 -40.32 -24.94 10.37
C SER A 145 -41.83 -24.72 10.23
N PRO A 146 -42.47 -25.06 9.10
CA PRO A 146 -43.92 -25.10 9.06
C PRO A 146 -44.38 -26.03 10.18
N SER A 147 -45.23 -25.52 11.07
CA SER A 147 -45.83 -26.30 12.15
C SER A 147 -46.49 -27.53 11.54
N SER A 148 -46.10 -28.73 11.99
CA SER A 148 -46.80 -29.96 11.68
C SER A 148 -48.29 -29.80 12.05
N PRO A 149 -49.25 -30.18 11.19
CA PRO A 149 -50.67 -30.00 11.46
C PRO A 149 -51.17 -31.10 12.38
N THR A 150 -50.78 -31.06 13.65
CA THR A 150 -51.39 -31.86 14.73
C THR A 150 -51.11 -31.17 16.06
N ASP A 151 -51.94 -30.20 16.39
CA ASP A 151 -52.59 -30.15 17.70
C ASP A 151 -53.71 -29.11 17.66
N SER A 152 -54.94 -29.59 17.50
CA SER A 152 -56.13 -28.81 17.78
C SER A 152 -56.30 -28.74 19.30
N ALA A 153 -56.10 -27.56 19.88
CA ALA A 153 -56.64 -27.23 21.19
C ALA A 153 -57.17 -25.79 21.18
N ILE A 154 -58.48 -25.73 21.36
CA ILE A 154 -59.36 -24.57 21.48
C ILE A 154 -58.85 -23.60 22.56
N SER A 155 -58.82 -22.30 22.27
CA SER A 155 -59.00 -21.24 23.28
C SER A 155 -59.45 -19.92 22.66
N LEU A 156 -60.73 -19.64 22.96
CA LEU A 156 -61.54 -18.41 23.01
C LEU A 156 -60.90 -17.05 22.67
N GLU A 157 -61.67 -16.32 21.87
CA GLU A 157 -61.57 -14.90 21.51
C GLU A 157 -61.47 -13.97 22.73
N ARG A 158 -60.60 -12.96 22.63
CA ARG A 158 -60.79 -11.64 23.24
C ARG A 158 -60.17 -10.57 22.34
N ASP A 159 -61.03 -9.66 21.90
CA ASP A 159 -60.72 -8.43 21.19
C ASP A 159 -59.75 -7.52 21.97
N GLY A 160 -58.81 -6.88 21.26
CA GLY A 160 -57.95 -5.85 21.83
C GLY A 160 -56.79 -5.44 20.93
N GLU A 161 -57.04 -4.41 20.12
CA GLU A 161 -56.10 -3.43 19.54
C GLU A 161 -54.88 -3.90 18.72
N VAL A 162 -55.01 -3.64 17.41
CA VAL A 162 -53.96 -3.66 16.40
C VAL A 162 -52.97 -2.53 16.68
N VAL A 163 -51.76 -2.88 17.14
CA VAL A 163 -50.59 -2.01 17.00
C VAL A 163 -49.75 -2.56 15.86
N ASP A 164 -49.80 -1.84 14.74
CA ASP A 164 -49.11 -2.15 13.51
C ASP A 164 -47.59 -2.04 13.70
N SER A 165 -46.93 -3.18 13.91
CA SER A 165 -45.47 -3.31 13.88
C SER A 165 -45.02 -4.03 12.61
N ALA A 166 -45.61 -3.66 11.48
CA ALA A 166 -45.12 -4.05 10.17
C ALA A 166 -43.89 -3.21 9.76
N SER A 167 -42.67 -3.63 10.15
CA SER A 167 -41.45 -3.30 9.38
C SER A 167 -40.18 -4.08 9.71
N LEU A 168 -40.23 -5.23 10.42
CA LEU A 168 -39.01 -5.98 10.75
C LEU A 168 -39.18 -7.50 10.67
N SER A 169 -39.55 -8.05 9.51
CA SER A 169 -39.22 -9.44 9.19
C SER A 169 -39.76 -9.80 7.81
N LYS A 170 -38.86 -9.87 6.83
CA LYS A 170 -38.91 -10.73 5.65
C LYS A 170 -37.72 -10.33 4.77
N VAL A 171 -36.53 -10.77 5.17
CA VAL A 171 -35.46 -11.00 4.18
C VAL A 171 -35.51 -12.50 3.89
N PRO A 172 -36.10 -12.92 2.76
CA PRO A 172 -36.07 -14.33 2.37
C PRO A 172 -34.62 -14.78 2.19
N LEU A 173 -34.32 -16.00 2.64
CA LEU A 173 -33.05 -16.73 2.49
C LEU A 173 -32.69 -17.05 1.00
N GLU A 174 -33.29 -16.33 0.04
CA GLU A 174 -33.35 -16.58 -1.41
C GLU A 174 -32.48 -15.59 -2.23
N LYS A 175 -31.38 -15.06 -1.64
CA LYS A 175 -30.33 -14.32 -2.38
C LYS A 175 -28.96 -14.99 -2.33
N PHE A 176 -28.90 -16.28 -2.01
CA PHE A 176 -27.71 -17.11 -2.16
C PHE A 176 -27.68 -17.76 -3.55
N ARG A 177 -27.36 -16.99 -4.60
CA ARG A 177 -26.41 -17.57 -5.57
C ARG A 177 -25.05 -17.47 -4.90
N THR A 178 -24.69 -18.49 -4.13
CA THR A 178 -23.41 -18.60 -3.42
C THR A 178 -22.28 -18.39 -4.43
N VAL A 179 -21.50 -17.33 -4.28
CA VAL A 179 -20.25 -17.18 -5.00
C VAL A 179 -19.26 -18.21 -4.47
N ASP A 180 -18.44 -18.80 -5.34
CA ASP A 180 -17.36 -19.69 -4.90
C ASP A 180 -16.27 -18.87 -4.21
N THR A 181 -16.23 -18.96 -2.86
CA THR A 181 -15.29 -18.19 -2.05
C THR A 181 -13.85 -18.73 -2.09
N ALA A 182 -13.61 -19.84 -2.81
CA ALA A 182 -12.26 -20.28 -3.14
C ALA A 182 -11.63 -19.47 -4.29
N ILE A 183 -12.45 -18.81 -5.10
CA ILE A 183 -12.04 -18.07 -6.30
C ILE A 183 -12.09 -16.55 -6.07
N GLN A 184 -13.17 -16.08 -5.44
CA GLN A 184 -13.47 -14.66 -5.30
C GLN A 184 -13.99 -14.35 -3.90
N PRO A 185 -13.91 -13.10 -3.43
CA PRO A 185 -14.37 -12.78 -2.09
C PRO A 185 -15.90 -12.92 -1.96
N PRO A 186 -16.42 -13.07 -0.72
CA PRO A 186 -17.84 -12.98 -0.46
C PRO A 186 -18.47 -11.69 -0.99
N ARG A 187 -19.75 -11.72 -1.36
CA ARG A 187 -20.48 -10.58 -1.95
C ARG A 187 -20.53 -9.31 -1.09
N PHE A 188 -20.22 -9.38 0.20
CA PHE A 188 -20.14 -8.20 1.05
C PHE A 188 -18.77 -7.51 1.01
N VAL A 189 -17.76 -8.13 0.39
CA VAL A 189 -16.43 -7.56 0.14
C VAL A 189 -16.35 -7.13 -1.32
N GLN A 190 -17.07 -6.06 -1.64
CA GLN A 190 -17.21 -5.52 -3.00
C GLN A 190 -16.93 -4.01 -2.97
N PRO A 191 -16.26 -3.44 -3.99
CA PRO A 191 -16.05 -2.00 -4.08
C PRO A 191 -17.38 -1.24 -4.13
N HIS A 192 -17.32 0.09 -3.95
CA HIS A 192 -18.52 0.90 -4.04
C HIS A 192 -19.16 0.76 -5.43
N PRO A 193 -20.51 0.70 -5.52
CA PRO A 193 -21.20 0.74 -6.80
C PRO A 193 -20.74 1.92 -7.66
N PRO A 194 -20.70 1.78 -9.00
CA PRO A 194 -21.19 0.65 -9.80
C PRO A 194 -20.23 -0.55 -9.89
N TYR A 195 -19.04 -0.46 -9.30
CA TYR A 195 -18.00 -1.48 -9.45
C TYR A 195 -18.32 -2.76 -8.68
N ASN A 196 -17.91 -3.90 -9.23
CA ASN A 196 -17.94 -5.19 -8.55
C ASN A 196 -16.60 -5.91 -8.76
N VAL A 197 -16.26 -6.80 -7.84
CA VAL A 197 -15.18 -7.76 -8.02
C VAL A 197 -15.59 -8.76 -9.08
N TYR A 198 -14.77 -8.84 -10.11
CA TYR A 198 -14.82 -9.76 -11.21
C TYR A 198 -13.68 -10.77 -11.07
N ALA A 199 -13.99 -12.06 -11.14
CA ALA A 199 -12.99 -13.12 -11.16
C ALA A 199 -12.41 -13.24 -12.58
N ALA A 200 -11.40 -12.44 -12.90
CA ALA A 200 -10.76 -12.44 -14.21
C ALA A 200 -9.97 -13.73 -14.43
N LYS A 201 -10.24 -14.44 -15.53
CA LYS A 201 -9.52 -15.67 -15.87
C LYS A 201 -8.09 -15.32 -16.31
N ILE A 202 -7.11 -16.08 -15.83
CA ILE A 202 -5.73 -15.98 -16.31
C ILE A 202 -5.69 -16.60 -17.71
N HIS A 203 -5.41 -15.76 -18.70
CA HIS A 203 -5.22 -16.18 -20.09
C HIS A 203 -3.80 -16.68 -20.32
N THR A 204 -2.80 -15.93 -19.86
CA THR A 204 -1.41 -16.38 -19.79
C THR A 204 -0.73 -15.89 -18.51
N ALA A 205 0.29 -16.62 -18.06
CA ALA A 205 1.21 -16.16 -17.04
C ALA A 205 2.63 -16.64 -17.36
N ARG A 206 3.63 -15.76 -17.20
CA ARG A 206 5.05 -16.09 -17.42
C ARG A 206 5.96 -15.35 -16.44
N GLU A 207 7.07 -15.98 -16.06
CA GLU A 207 8.13 -15.30 -15.32
C GLU A 207 8.94 -14.41 -16.27
N LEU A 208 9.09 -13.14 -15.93
CA LEU A 208 9.87 -12.16 -16.71
C LEU A 208 11.35 -12.13 -16.31
N THR A 209 11.65 -12.55 -15.09
CA THR A 209 13.00 -12.60 -14.55
C THR A 209 13.63 -13.96 -14.77
N LYS A 210 14.95 -14.01 -14.91
CA LYS A 210 15.69 -15.27 -15.04
C LYS A 210 16.07 -15.85 -13.69
N ALA A 211 16.36 -17.14 -13.66
CA ALA A 211 16.89 -17.81 -12.48
C ALA A 211 18.14 -17.08 -11.95
N GLY A 212 18.19 -16.87 -10.62
CA GLY A 212 19.25 -16.10 -9.96
C GLY A 212 18.97 -14.60 -9.83
N ALA A 213 17.89 -14.07 -10.42
CA ALA A 213 17.44 -12.72 -10.14
C ALA A 213 17.06 -12.57 -8.65
N GLU A 214 17.44 -11.43 -8.04
CA GLU A 214 17.15 -11.18 -6.62
C GLU A 214 15.65 -11.10 -6.32
N LYS A 215 14.85 -10.63 -7.28
CA LYS A 215 13.40 -10.58 -7.15
C LYS A 215 12.76 -11.21 -8.35
N ARG A 216 11.79 -12.06 -8.11
CA ARG A 216 10.97 -12.69 -9.16
C ARG A 216 9.91 -11.71 -9.62
N THR A 217 9.72 -11.60 -10.93
CA THR A 217 8.65 -10.78 -11.52
C THR A 217 7.86 -11.61 -12.51
N TYR A 218 6.55 -11.60 -12.37
CA TYR A 218 5.64 -12.34 -13.25
C TYR A 218 4.79 -11.37 -14.07
N HIS A 219 4.50 -11.78 -15.29
CA HIS A 219 3.54 -11.15 -16.18
C HIS A 219 2.25 -11.96 -16.23
N PHE A 220 1.12 -11.27 -16.35
CA PHE A 220 -0.19 -11.89 -16.50
C PHE A 220 -0.97 -11.20 -17.60
N ASP A 221 -1.60 -12.01 -18.44
CA ASP A 221 -2.70 -11.59 -19.31
C ASP A 221 -4.00 -12.05 -18.64
N LEU A 222 -4.90 -11.11 -18.34
CA LEU A 222 -6.18 -11.38 -17.70
C LEU A 222 -7.30 -11.16 -18.72
N ASP A 223 -8.14 -12.18 -18.88
CA ASP A 223 -9.33 -12.12 -19.71
C ASP A 223 -10.43 -11.34 -19.01
N ILE A 224 -10.85 -10.25 -19.65
CA ILE A 224 -11.91 -9.33 -19.22
C ILE A 224 -13.04 -9.26 -20.25
N THR A 225 -13.19 -10.27 -21.11
CA THR A 225 -14.21 -10.31 -22.17
C THR A 225 -15.61 -10.14 -21.61
N ASP A 226 -15.89 -10.79 -20.47
CA ASP A 226 -17.18 -10.73 -19.78
C ASP A 226 -17.18 -9.70 -18.63
N TYR A 227 -16.17 -8.82 -18.54
CA TYR A 227 -16.19 -7.73 -17.58
C TYR A 227 -17.30 -6.73 -17.96
N PRO A 228 -18.18 -6.31 -17.03
CA PRO A 228 -19.31 -5.45 -17.35
C PRO A 228 -18.90 -4.14 -18.04
N GLU A 229 -19.59 -3.77 -19.12
CA GLU A 229 -19.44 -2.45 -19.71
C GLU A 229 -19.95 -1.38 -18.73
N GLU A 230 -19.14 -0.35 -18.51
CA GLU A 230 -19.48 0.79 -17.66
C GLU A 230 -19.65 2.01 -18.57
N GLU A 231 -20.81 2.67 -18.52
CA GLU A 231 -21.26 3.65 -19.53
C GLU A 231 -20.26 4.79 -19.82
N ASP A 232 -19.44 5.20 -18.85
CA ASP A 232 -18.58 6.39 -18.94
C ASP A 232 -17.08 6.14 -18.75
N THR A 233 -16.64 4.90 -18.58
CA THR A 233 -15.22 4.62 -18.35
C THR A 233 -14.86 3.26 -18.92
N ASP A 234 -13.71 3.13 -19.60
CA ASP A 234 -13.13 1.84 -20.00
C ASP A 234 -11.69 1.72 -19.44
N PHE A 235 -11.08 0.54 -19.53
CA PHE A 235 -9.64 0.38 -19.27
C PHE A 235 -8.84 1.22 -20.26
N ARG A 236 -7.78 1.90 -19.79
CA ARG A 236 -6.94 2.78 -20.61
C ARG A 236 -5.47 2.54 -20.34
N VAL A 237 -4.63 2.93 -21.30
CA VAL A 237 -3.18 2.99 -21.14
C VAL A 237 -2.83 3.79 -19.88
N GLY A 238 -1.95 3.27 -19.02
CA GLY A 238 -1.62 3.87 -17.73
C GLY A 238 -2.71 3.73 -16.67
N GLY A 239 -3.79 3.00 -16.95
CA GLY A 239 -4.81 2.66 -15.96
C GLY A 239 -4.27 1.66 -14.94
N ALA A 240 -5.10 1.33 -13.95
CA ALA A 240 -4.78 0.34 -12.94
C ALA A 240 -6.00 -0.52 -12.61
N ILE A 241 -5.75 -1.70 -12.05
CA ILE A 241 -6.77 -2.57 -11.47
C ILE A 241 -6.57 -2.65 -9.97
N GLY A 242 -7.67 -2.76 -9.23
CA GLY A 242 -7.66 -3.19 -7.84
C GLY A 242 -7.83 -4.70 -7.77
N VAL A 243 -7.07 -5.36 -6.90
CA VAL A 243 -7.10 -6.82 -6.71
C VAL A 243 -7.42 -7.10 -5.25
N VAL A 244 -8.45 -7.90 -5.01
CA VAL A 244 -8.81 -8.37 -3.68
C VAL A 244 -8.05 -9.67 -3.45
N ALA A 245 -6.78 -9.61 -3.04
CA ALA A 245 -5.98 -10.82 -2.85
C ALA A 245 -6.31 -11.50 -1.50
N PRO A 246 -6.57 -12.82 -1.47
CA PRO A 246 -6.82 -13.54 -0.23
C PRO A 246 -5.53 -13.79 0.56
N ASN A 247 -5.64 -13.91 1.88
CA ASN A 247 -4.61 -14.56 2.68
C ASN A 247 -4.40 -16.00 2.19
N SER A 248 -3.17 -16.51 2.30
CA SER A 248 -2.90 -17.89 1.89
C SER A 248 -3.63 -18.88 2.79
N ASN A 249 -4.14 -19.98 2.22
CA ASN A 249 -4.84 -21.01 2.98
C ASN A 249 -3.97 -21.56 4.14
N ALA A 250 -2.66 -21.75 3.90
CA ALA A 250 -1.72 -22.20 4.92
C ALA A 250 -1.69 -21.26 6.15
N VAL A 251 -1.70 -19.94 5.93
CA VAL A 251 -1.71 -18.94 7.00
C VAL A 251 -3.06 -18.91 7.73
N VAL A 252 -4.16 -19.02 6.99
CA VAL A 252 -5.51 -19.06 7.57
C VAL A 252 -5.68 -20.30 8.46
N GLU A 253 -5.25 -21.47 7.98
CA GLU A 253 -5.27 -22.70 8.76
C GLU A 253 -4.38 -22.61 10.00
N ASP A 254 -3.16 -22.07 9.86
CA ASP A 254 -2.23 -21.93 10.99
C ASP A 254 -2.80 -21.01 12.09
N VAL A 255 -3.43 -19.90 11.71
CA VAL A 255 -4.10 -19.01 12.68
C VAL A 255 -5.30 -19.71 13.33
N LEU A 256 -6.13 -20.42 12.57
CA LEU A 256 -7.28 -21.15 13.12
C LEU A 256 -6.85 -22.31 14.04
N ASP A 257 -5.75 -22.98 13.71
CA ASP A 257 -5.13 -24.01 14.54
C ASP A 257 -4.58 -23.40 15.84
N ALA A 258 -3.84 -22.28 15.78
CA ALA A 258 -3.28 -21.60 16.95
C ALA A 258 -4.35 -21.02 17.89
N LEU A 259 -5.51 -20.61 17.34
CA LEU A 259 -6.69 -20.19 18.11
C LEU A 259 -7.54 -21.36 18.60
N MET A 260 -7.12 -22.60 18.37
CA MET A 260 -7.84 -23.83 18.74
C MET A 260 -9.27 -23.92 18.17
N VAL A 261 -9.54 -23.29 17.00
CA VAL A 261 -10.85 -23.35 16.37
C VAL A 261 -11.04 -24.74 15.73
N PRO A 262 -12.02 -25.56 16.17
CA PRO A 262 -12.21 -26.90 15.64
C PRO A 262 -12.45 -26.91 14.13
N ARG A 263 -11.84 -27.86 13.40
CA ARG A 263 -11.93 -27.96 11.93
C ARG A 263 -13.37 -27.95 11.43
N PHE A 264 -14.27 -28.68 12.09
CA PHE A 264 -15.69 -28.77 11.73
C PHE A 264 -16.49 -27.47 11.93
N LEU A 265 -15.92 -26.44 12.58
CA LEU A 265 -16.56 -25.13 12.77
C LEU A 265 -16.04 -24.06 11.79
N ARG A 266 -14.90 -24.28 11.12
CA ARG A 266 -14.23 -23.26 10.29
C ARG A 266 -15.10 -22.78 9.13
N ASP A 267 -15.73 -23.76 8.49
CA ASP A 267 -16.58 -23.59 7.30
C ASP A 267 -18.09 -23.58 7.62
N LYS A 268 -18.47 -23.72 8.89
CA LYS A 268 -19.88 -23.65 9.28
C LYS A 268 -20.39 -22.20 9.24
N PRO A 269 -21.60 -21.96 8.69
CA PRO A 269 -22.22 -20.66 8.70
C PRO A 269 -22.35 -20.09 10.12
N VAL A 270 -21.98 -18.83 10.27
CA VAL A 270 -22.11 -18.05 11.51
C VAL A 270 -22.74 -16.71 11.19
N LEU A 271 -23.57 -16.20 12.10
CA LEU A 271 -24.10 -14.85 12.03
C LEU A 271 -23.06 -13.89 12.62
N LEU A 272 -22.42 -13.11 11.76
CA LEU A 272 -21.54 -12.02 12.15
C LEU A 272 -22.38 -10.80 12.51
N LYS A 273 -22.13 -10.21 13.68
CA LYS A 273 -22.66 -8.89 14.06
C LYS A 273 -21.52 -7.94 14.36
N THR A 274 -21.62 -6.72 13.85
CA THR A 274 -20.66 -5.64 14.09
C THR A 274 -21.37 -4.43 14.71
N THR A 275 -20.71 -3.72 15.62
CA THR A 275 -21.31 -2.57 16.32
C THR A 275 -21.04 -1.23 15.66
N LYS A 276 -19.96 -1.13 14.86
CA LYS A 276 -19.53 0.09 14.16
C LYS A 276 -18.50 -0.25 13.08
N GLY A 277 -18.10 0.74 12.29
CA GLY A 277 -17.07 0.61 11.28
C GLY A 277 -17.59 0.04 9.96
N ARG A 278 -16.65 -0.28 9.08
CA ARG A 278 -16.93 -0.91 7.78
C ARG A 278 -16.76 -2.44 7.80
N TRP A 279 -16.25 -3.00 8.90
CA TRP A 279 -16.01 -4.43 9.07
C TRP A 279 -17.24 -5.26 8.67
N PRO A 280 -17.14 -6.37 7.90
CA PRO A 280 -15.94 -7.11 7.44
C PRO A 280 -15.24 -6.58 6.20
N THR A 281 -15.63 -5.42 5.70
CA THR A 281 -15.10 -4.90 4.42
C THR A 281 -14.42 -3.56 4.63
N VAL A 282 -13.61 -3.14 3.66
CA VAL A 282 -13.06 -1.78 3.59
C VAL A 282 -14.06 -0.81 2.92
N TRP A 283 -15.11 -1.38 2.33
CA TRP A 283 -16.08 -0.71 1.48
C TRP A 283 -17.40 -0.39 2.19
N GLY A 284 -18.19 0.48 1.56
CA GLY A 284 -19.52 0.85 2.05
C GLY A 284 -19.48 1.83 3.23
N ASP A 285 -20.67 2.14 3.74
CA ASP A 285 -20.83 3.10 4.83
C ASP A 285 -20.28 2.57 6.16
N ASP A 286 -19.88 3.49 7.02
CA ASP A 286 -19.57 3.22 8.42
C ASP A 286 -20.88 3.00 9.20
N LYS A 287 -21.26 1.73 9.38
CA LYS A 287 -22.51 1.34 10.05
C LYS A 287 -22.44 -0.09 10.59
N PRO A 288 -23.21 -0.40 11.64
CA PRO A 288 -23.41 -1.78 12.09
C PRO A 288 -23.88 -2.69 10.96
N ARG A 289 -23.39 -3.93 10.97
CA ARG A 289 -23.71 -4.97 9.98
C ARG A 289 -24.07 -6.27 10.66
N GLU A 290 -25.07 -6.93 10.09
CA GLU A 290 -25.46 -8.29 10.42
C GLU A 290 -25.50 -9.11 9.14
N LEU A 291 -24.65 -10.14 9.04
CA LEU A 291 -24.54 -10.97 7.84
C LEU A 291 -24.09 -12.40 8.16
N VAL A 292 -24.40 -13.34 7.28
CA VAL A 292 -23.98 -14.73 7.41
C VAL A 292 -22.68 -14.96 6.62
N THR A 293 -21.70 -15.60 7.26
CA THR A 293 -20.39 -15.91 6.67
C THR A 293 -19.76 -17.13 7.36
N THR A 294 -18.51 -17.45 7.09
CA THR A 294 -17.74 -18.50 7.76
C THR A 294 -16.49 -17.90 8.43
N ARG A 295 -15.96 -18.58 9.45
CA ARG A 295 -14.73 -18.12 10.12
C ARG A 295 -13.54 -18.12 9.15
N ARG A 296 -13.51 -19.11 8.24
CA ARG A 296 -12.53 -19.17 7.16
C ARG A 296 -12.62 -17.94 6.27
N ASP A 297 -13.80 -17.60 5.74
CA ASP A 297 -13.93 -16.47 4.81
C ASP A 297 -13.50 -15.14 5.44
N LEU A 298 -13.77 -14.96 6.75
CA LEU A 298 -13.33 -13.77 7.48
C LEU A 298 -11.80 -13.65 7.53
N LEU A 299 -11.09 -14.75 7.80
CA LEU A 299 -9.62 -14.74 7.80
C LEU A 299 -9.02 -14.77 6.39
N THR A 300 -9.72 -15.34 5.40
CA THR A 300 -9.24 -15.39 4.02
C THR A 300 -9.35 -14.03 3.33
N TRP A 301 -10.48 -13.33 3.49
CA TRP A 301 -10.83 -12.18 2.66
C TRP A 301 -10.98 -10.86 3.42
N CYS A 302 -11.12 -10.89 4.75
CA CYS A 302 -11.59 -9.73 5.51
C CYS A 302 -10.54 -9.15 6.46
N ALA A 303 -9.75 -9.99 7.14
CA ALA A 303 -8.74 -9.55 8.11
C ALA A 303 -7.31 -9.60 7.54
N ASP A 304 -6.50 -8.58 7.82
CA ASP A 304 -5.08 -8.61 7.48
C ASP A 304 -4.27 -9.33 8.57
N LEU A 305 -3.53 -10.36 8.16
CA LEU A 305 -2.79 -11.25 9.08
C LEU A 305 -1.28 -11.00 9.09
N GLN A 306 -0.74 -10.16 8.19
CA GLN A 306 0.70 -10.13 7.94
C GLN A 306 1.27 -8.75 7.56
N SER A 307 0.43 -7.77 7.19
CA SER A 307 0.89 -6.50 6.62
C SER A 307 1.04 -5.38 7.65
N TYR A 308 0.35 -5.47 8.79
CA TYR A 308 0.30 -4.39 9.78
C TYR A 308 1.17 -4.68 11.01
N PRO A 309 1.95 -3.69 11.48
CA PRO A 309 2.68 -3.81 12.74
C PRO A 309 1.74 -4.02 13.95
N PRO A 310 2.11 -4.86 14.93
CA PRO A 310 1.30 -5.11 16.11
C PRO A 310 0.94 -3.84 16.89
N THR A 311 -0.31 -3.75 17.35
CA THR A 311 -0.81 -2.64 18.17
C THR A 311 -0.85 -3.05 19.65
N LYS A 312 -0.80 -2.07 20.57
CA LYS A 312 -1.02 -2.37 22.00
C LYS A 312 -2.38 -2.99 22.26
N GLY A 313 -3.42 -2.60 21.51
CA GLY A 313 -4.75 -3.21 21.63
C GLY A 313 -4.73 -4.71 21.31
N LEU A 314 -4.07 -5.11 20.23
CA LEU A 314 -3.87 -6.52 19.90
C LEU A 314 -3.11 -7.27 21.00
N LEU A 315 -1.98 -6.72 21.46
CA LEU A 315 -1.18 -7.33 22.54
C LEU A 315 -1.97 -7.43 23.86
N ARG A 316 -2.83 -6.46 24.15
CA ARG A 316 -3.69 -6.47 25.34
C ARG A 316 -4.76 -7.55 25.28
N VAL A 317 -5.35 -7.82 24.10
CA VAL A 317 -6.25 -8.95 23.89
C VAL A 317 -5.49 -10.27 24.10
N LEU A 318 -4.29 -10.41 23.53
CA LEU A 318 -3.47 -11.59 23.78
C LEU A 318 -3.15 -11.78 25.27
N ALA A 319 -2.85 -10.70 26.00
CA ALA A 319 -2.57 -10.74 27.43
C ALA A 319 -3.76 -11.23 28.25
N GLU A 320 -4.99 -10.85 27.85
CA GLU A 320 -6.21 -11.26 28.56
C GLU A 320 -6.42 -12.77 28.48
N HIS A 321 -6.14 -13.34 27.31
CA HIS A 321 -6.39 -14.75 27.02
C HIS A 321 -5.15 -15.65 27.20
N ALA A 322 -4.03 -15.11 27.67
CA ALA A 322 -2.84 -15.87 28.02
C ALA A 322 -3.04 -16.57 29.38
N THR A 323 -2.86 -17.89 29.38
CA THR A 323 -2.99 -18.72 30.60
C THR A 323 -1.67 -18.89 31.35
N ALA A 324 -0.53 -18.71 30.68
CA ALA A 324 0.78 -18.74 31.33
C ALA A 324 1.15 -17.37 31.91
N ASP A 325 1.48 -17.33 33.20
CA ASP A 325 1.76 -16.08 33.93
C ASP A 325 2.91 -15.28 33.32
N ASN A 326 3.95 -15.96 32.83
CA ASN A 326 5.09 -15.33 32.21
C ASN A 326 4.72 -14.64 30.88
N GLU A 327 3.96 -15.31 30.01
CA GLU A 327 3.47 -14.74 28.74
C GLU A 327 2.54 -13.56 29.00
N LYS A 328 1.60 -13.71 29.94
CA LYS A 328 0.68 -12.66 30.36
C LYS A 328 1.41 -11.43 30.88
N LYS A 329 2.46 -11.62 31.69
CA LYS A 329 3.27 -10.52 32.23
C LYS A 329 4.04 -9.80 31.13
N ILE A 330 4.65 -10.54 30.19
CA ILE A 330 5.37 -9.97 29.03
C ILE A 330 4.42 -9.13 28.17
N LEU A 331 3.24 -9.66 27.82
CA LEU A 331 2.27 -8.96 27.00
C LEU A 331 1.73 -7.71 27.70
N ASN A 332 1.43 -7.79 29.00
CA ASN A 332 1.02 -6.63 29.78
C ASN A 332 2.14 -5.58 29.89
N PHE A 333 3.40 -6.00 30.03
CA PHE A 333 4.54 -5.09 30.04
C PHE A 333 4.63 -4.29 28.74
N LEU A 334 4.52 -4.94 27.57
CA LEU A 334 4.50 -4.26 26.26
C LEU A 334 3.33 -3.28 26.11
N CYS A 335 2.23 -3.50 26.85
CA CYS A 335 1.07 -2.63 26.88
C CYS A 335 1.14 -1.54 27.96
N ALA A 336 2.09 -1.60 28.89
CA ALA A 336 2.22 -0.66 30.02
C ALA A 336 3.04 0.58 29.67
N ALA A 337 3.13 1.53 30.62
CA ALA A 337 4.02 2.67 30.52
C ALA A 337 5.50 2.23 30.56
N GLU A 338 5.83 1.27 31.43
CA GLU A 338 7.19 0.81 31.68
C GLU A 338 7.78 0.05 30.47
N GLY A 339 6.93 -0.56 29.64
CA GLY A 339 7.36 -1.25 28.41
C GLY A 339 7.28 -0.40 27.15
N GLN A 340 7.05 0.92 27.24
CA GLN A 340 6.91 1.79 26.07
C GLN A 340 8.10 1.72 25.11
N GLY A 341 9.33 1.75 25.63
CA GLY A 341 10.55 1.64 24.81
C GLY A 341 10.62 0.29 24.09
N ALA A 342 10.41 -0.81 24.82
CA ALA A 342 10.40 -2.15 24.26
C ALA A 342 9.31 -2.32 23.19
N PHE A 343 8.12 -1.75 23.39
CA PHE A 343 7.04 -1.76 22.40
C PHE A 343 7.38 -0.94 21.15
N CYS A 344 7.99 0.24 21.30
CA CYS A 344 8.42 1.04 20.15
C CYS A 344 9.45 0.29 19.29
N ASP A 345 10.47 -0.30 19.92
CA ASP A 345 11.50 -1.08 19.23
C ASP A 345 10.89 -2.32 18.55
N PHE A 346 9.99 -3.01 19.26
CA PHE A 346 9.24 -4.15 18.74
C PHE A 346 8.39 -3.81 17.52
N ARG A 347 7.62 -2.72 17.59
CA ARG A 347 6.71 -2.28 16.51
C ARG A 347 7.47 -1.74 15.30
N SER A 348 8.62 -1.11 15.52
CA SER A 348 9.51 -0.63 14.45
C SER A 348 10.40 -1.72 13.86
N GLY A 349 10.36 -2.94 14.42
CA GLY A 349 11.15 -4.09 14.02
C GLY A 349 10.68 -4.79 12.73
N PRO A 350 10.99 -6.09 12.56
CA PRO A 350 10.59 -6.85 11.38
C PRO A 350 9.06 -6.86 11.23
N SER A 351 8.57 -7.04 10.00
CA SER A 351 7.14 -7.27 9.78
C SER A 351 6.71 -8.48 10.61
N ILE A 352 5.87 -8.30 11.62
CA ILE A 352 5.41 -9.38 12.50
C ILE A 352 4.03 -9.83 12.02
N SER A 353 3.84 -11.15 11.90
CA SER A 353 2.54 -11.72 11.52
C SER A 353 1.72 -12.13 12.74
N ILE A 354 0.40 -12.24 12.55
CA ILE A 354 -0.51 -12.76 13.58
C ILE A 354 -0.16 -14.20 13.93
N SER A 355 0.19 -15.02 12.93
CA SER A 355 0.72 -16.37 13.11
C SER A 355 1.93 -16.35 14.05
N GLN A 356 2.94 -15.51 13.78
CA GLN A 356 4.13 -15.40 14.63
C GLN A 356 3.78 -15.02 16.08
N LEU A 357 2.88 -14.06 16.29
CA LEU A 357 2.46 -13.66 17.64
C LEU A 357 1.80 -14.79 18.41
N LEU A 358 0.88 -15.53 17.79
CA LEU A 358 0.18 -16.63 18.43
C LEU A 358 1.12 -17.79 18.76
N HIS A 359 2.12 -18.06 17.90
CA HIS A 359 3.15 -19.07 18.18
C HIS A 359 4.20 -18.59 19.19
N ALA A 360 4.46 -17.28 19.27
CA ALA A 360 5.37 -16.70 20.27
C ALA A 360 4.78 -16.76 21.69
N PHE A 361 3.46 -16.62 21.80
CA PHE A 361 2.69 -16.67 23.05
C PHE A 361 1.65 -17.80 23.00
N PRO A 362 2.09 -19.08 22.99
CA PRO A 362 1.23 -20.23 22.74
C PRO A 362 0.17 -20.48 23.80
N SER A 363 0.27 -19.88 24.99
CA SER A 363 -0.76 -19.99 26.04
C SER A 363 -1.96 -19.05 25.81
N SER A 364 -1.86 -18.16 24.82
CA SER A 364 -2.88 -17.17 24.48
C SER A 364 -3.81 -17.66 23.37
N HIS A 365 -5.07 -17.90 23.71
CA HIS A 365 -6.10 -18.36 22.77
C HIS A 365 -7.32 -17.42 22.78
N PRO A 366 -7.20 -16.19 22.25
CA PRO A 366 -8.33 -15.28 22.20
C PRO A 366 -9.46 -15.84 21.33
N PRO A 367 -10.73 -15.64 21.71
CA PRO A 367 -11.85 -15.89 20.81
C PRO A 367 -11.64 -15.15 19.49
N LEU A 368 -12.00 -15.79 18.38
CA LEU A 368 -11.76 -15.24 17.05
C LEU A 368 -12.41 -13.85 16.86
N ASP A 369 -13.61 -13.63 17.40
CA ASP A 369 -14.30 -12.33 17.34
C ASP A 369 -13.61 -11.23 18.16
N ASP A 370 -12.97 -11.57 19.28
CA ASP A 370 -12.15 -10.63 20.06
C ASP A 370 -10.88 -10.26 19.30
N LEU A 371 -10.22 -11.24 18.68
CA LEU A 371 -9.07 -11.01 17.83
C LEU A 371 -9.44 -10.10 16.65
N LEU A 372 -10.49 -10.46 15.88
CA LEU A 372 -10.93 -9.69 14.72
C LEU A 372 -11.32 -8.26 15.06
N SER A 373 -11.81 -8.00 16.29
CA SER A 373 -12.14 -6.64 16.76
C SER A 373 -10.91 -5.72 16.84
N THR A 374 -9.69 -6.27 16.82
CA THR A 374 -8.43 -5.51 16.87
C THR A 374 -7.65 -5.51 15.56
N LEU A 375 -7.94 -6.45 14.66
CA LEU A 375 -7.24 -6.57 13.37
C LEU A 375 -7.74 -5.53 12.37
N GLN A 376 -6.83 -5.07 11.51
CA GLN A 376 -7.17 -4.22 10.38
C GLN A 376 -7.85 -5.04 9.27
N GLN A 377 -8.73 -4.40 8.50
CA GLN A 377 -9.31 -5.03 7.33
C GLN A 377 -8.26 -5.27 6.23
N LEU A 378 -8.44 -6.33 5.46
CA LEU A 378 -7.59 -6.69 4.35
C LEU A 378 -7.83 -5.75 3.16
N MET A 379 -6.87 -4.88 2.88
CA MET A 379 -6.98 -3.89 1.80
C MET A 379 -6.81 -4.52 0.40
N PRO A 380 -7.51 -4.04 -0.64
CA PRO A 380 -7.16 -4.38 -2.02
C PRO A 380 -5.75 -3.85 -2.37
N ARG A 381 -5.08 -4.49 -3.32
CA ARG A 381 -3.78 -4.03 -3.86
C ARG A 381 -3.96 -3.57 -5.31
N PHE A 382 -3.31 -2.48 -5.69
CA PHE A 382 -3.45 -1.89 -7.02
C PHE A 382 -2.25 -2.20 -7.90
N TYR A 383 -2.51 -2.43 -9.18
CA TYR A 383 -1.50 -2.78 -10.18
C TYR A 383 -1.75 -2.01 -11.48
N SER A 384 -0.72 -1.34 -11.99
CA SER A 384 -0.80 -0.58 -13.24
C SER A 384 -0.83 -1.52 -14.44
N LEU A 385 -1.65 -1.19 -15.44
CA LEU A 385 -1.76 -1.92 -16.69
C LEU A 385 -0.48 -1.79 -17.51
N SER A 386 0.00 -2.88 -18.09
CA SER A 386 1.24 -2.94 -18.88
C SER A 386 1.03 -3.01 -20.40
N ASN A 387 -0.20 -2.82 -20.86
CA ASN A 387 -0.59 -2.85 -22.28
C ASN A 387 -1.51 -1.68 -22.65
N ASP A 388 -1.80 -1.57 -23.95
CA ASP A 388 -2.91 -0.77 -24.46
C ASP A 388 -4.20 -1.61 -24.54
N PRO A 389 -5.13 -1.47 -23.57
CA PRO A 389 -6.31 -2.33 -23.47
C PRO A 389 -7.34 -2.10 -24.57
N HIS A 390 -7.31 -0.99 -25.31
CA HIS A 390 -8.26 -0.73 -26.40
C HIS A 390 -8.06 -1.67 -27.59
N ASP A 391 -6.84 -2.19 -27.76
CA ASP A 391 -6.46 -2.99 -28.94
C ASP A 391 -5.90 -4.36 -28.55
N SER A 392 -5.91 -4.71 -27.26
CA SER A 392 -5.42 -5.99 -26.76
C SER A 392 -6.49 -7.04 -26.90
N PHE A 393 -6.64 -7.51 -28.12
CA PHE A 393 -7.53 -8.62 -28.46
C PHE A 393 -6.76 -9.78 -29.05
N GLN A 394 -6.99 -10.98 -28.51
CA GLN A 394 -6.60 -12.21 -29.19
C GLN A 394 -7.79 -12.80 -29.92
N ARG A 395 -7.56 -13.21 -31.18
CA ARG A 395 -8.52 -13.97 -31.97
C ARG A 395 -8.16 -15.45 -31.86
N GLY A 396 -8.91 -16.17 -31.03
CA GLY A 396 -8.85 -17.63 -30.88
C GLY A 396 -10.27 -18.18 -30.86
N ASP A 397 -10.48 -19.40 -31.34
CA ASP A 397 -11.78 -20.09 -31.29
C ASP A 397 -13.00 -19.30 -31.83
N GLN A 398 -12.78 -18.49 -32.87
CA GLN A 398 -13.79 -17.60 -33.47
C GLN A 398 -14.36 -16.51 -32.52
N LYS A 399 -13.76 -16.31 -31.34
CA LYS A 399 -14.13 -15.27 -30.37
C LYS A 399 -13.01 -14.24 -30.18
N GLN A 400 -13.41 -13.02 -29.88
CA GLN A 400 -12.50 -11.91 -29.58
C GLN A 400 -12.35 -11.80 -28.06
N HIS A 401 -11.17 -12.18 -27.55
CA HIS A 401 -10.87 -12.07 -26.12
C HIS A 401 -10.35 -10.68 -25.79
N ARG A 402 -10.96 -9.97 -24.84
CA ARG A 402 -10.43 -8.69 -24.32
C ARG A 402 -9.42 -8.99 -23.24
N LEU A 403 -8.18 -8.53 -23.42
CA LEU A 403 -7.09 -8.78 -22.47
C LEU A 403 -6.58 -7.49 -21.85
N ILE A 404 -6.35 -7.53 -20.55
CA ILE A 404 -5.49 -6.57 -19.87
C ILE A 404 -4.24 -7.28 -19.38
N GLU A 405 -3.15 -6.54 -19.31
CA GLU A 405 -1.87 -7.10 -18.91
C GLU A 405 -1.34 -6.37 -17.68
N ILE A 406 -0.65 -7.10 -16.79
CA ILE A 406 0.04 -6.52 -15.63
C ILE A 406 1.40 -7.21 -15.43
N ALA A 407 2.27 -6.55 -14.65
CA ALA A 407 3.46 -7.17 -14.09
C ALA A 407 3.49 -7.04 -12.57
N VAL A 408 3.95 -8.09 -11.90
CA VAL A 408 3.99 -8.18 -10.43
C VAL A 408 5.35 -8.69 -9.99
N THR A 409 6.13 -7.84 -9.31
CA THR A 409 7.33 -8.29 -8.59
C THR A 409 6.93 -8.84 -7.22
N VAL A 410 7.45 -10.01 -6.89
CA VAL A 410 7.21 -10.64 -5.59
C VAL A 410 7.94 -9.85 -4.49
N HIS A 411 7.17 -9.47 -3.46
CA HIS A 411 7.74 -8.90 -2.25
C HIS A 411 8.05 -10.04 -1.30
N GLU A 412 9.29 -10.12 -0.83
CA GLU A 412 9.72 -11.11 0.16
C GLU A 412 10.30 -10.41 1.38
N THR A 413 10.06 -11.00 2.54
CA THR A 413 10.65 -10.60 3.81
C THR A 413 11.04 -11.86 4.59
N GLY A 414 11.95 -11.72 5.56
CA GLY A 414 12.33 -12.84 6.43
C GLY A 414 11.10 -13.38 7.15
N ASP A 415 10.98 -14.70 7.20
CA ASP A 415 9.93 -15.36 7.98
C ASP A 415 10.47 -15.91 9.30
N TRP A 416 9.57 -16.05 10.27
CA TRP A 416 9.91 -16.59 11.58
C TRP A 416 10.07 -18.11 11.54
N ARG A 417 9.42 -18.76 10.59
CA ARG A 417 9.71 -20.14 10.17
C ARG A 417 10.82 -20.01 9.14
N GLU A 418 11.99 -20.59 9.40
CA GLU A 418 13.19 -20.53 8.55
C GLU A 418 12.92 -20.18 7.06
N GLY A 419 13.56 -19.11 6.56
CA GLY A 419 13.47 -18.68 5.17
C GLY A 419 12.77 -17.34 4.98
N SER A 420 11.94 -17.23 3.94
CA SER A 420 11.23 -16.01 3.56
C SER A 420 9.74 -16.26 3.38
N ARG A 421 8.95 -15.21 3.60
CA ARG A 421 7.54 -15.17 3.23
C ARG A 421 7.27 -14.05 2.25
N THR A 422 6.24 -14.27 1.45
CA THR A 422 5.79 -13.33 0.43
C THR A 422 4.76 -12.34 0.98
N GLY A 423 4.68 -11.14 0.41
CA GLY A 423 3.55 -10.24 0.65
C GLY A 423 2.21 -10.86 0.23
N VAL A 424 1.10 -10.44 0.85
CA VAL A 424 -0.23 -11.05 0.62
C VAL A 424 -0.63 -11.00 -0.87
N GLY A 425 -0.58 -9.82 -1.49
CA GLY A 425 -0.95 -9.62 -2.89
C GLY A 425 0.03 -10.25 -3.87
N SER A 426 1.31 -9.91 -3.79
CA SER A 426 2.32 -10.40 -4.74
C SER A 426 2.61 -11.90 -4.58
N GLY A 427 2.52 -12.43 -3.36
CA GLY A 427 2.57 -13.86 -3.08
C GLY A 427 1.34 -14.62 -3.59
N PHE A 428 0.15 -14.00 -3.57
CA PHE A 428 -1.02 -14.57 -4.24
C PHE A 428 -0.79 -14.70 -5.75
N PHE A 429 -0.31 -13.64 -6.40
CA PHE A 429 0.06 -13.69 -7.82
C PHE A 429 1.11 -14.75 -8.12
N GLU A 430 2.19 -14.84 -7.34
CA GLU A 430 3.20 -15.88 -7.51
C GLU A 430 2.58 -17.29 -7.45
N ARG A 431 1.74 -17.56 -6.44
CA ARG A 431 1.09 -18.87 -6.32
C ARG A 431 0.20 -19.17 -7.52
N GLN A 432 -0.53 -18.17 -8.04
CA GLN A 432 -1.38 -18.35 -9.22
C GLN A 432 -0.55 -18.57 -10.49
N ALA A 433 0.53 -17.81 -10.71
CA ALA A 433 1.45 -18.02 -11.84
C ALA A 433 2.07 -19.41 -11.82
N ARG A 434 2.61 -19.84 -10.67
CA ARG A 434 3.24 -21.17 -10.54
C ARG A 434 2.25 -22.30 -10.82
N LYS A 435 1.02 -22.20 -10.32
CA LYS A 435 -0.04 -23.18 -10.61
C LYS A 435 -0.39 -23.20 -12.09
N PHE A 436 -0.55 -22.02 -12.70
CA PHE A 436 -0.86 -21.87 -14.12
C PHE A 436 0.24 -22.49 -15.00
N ILE A 437 1.50 -22.09 -14.78
CA ILE A 437 2.66 -22.58 -15.54
C ILE A 437 2.78 -24.10 -15.41
N LYS A 438 2.68 -24.64 -14.18
CA LYS A 438 2.73 -26.09 -13.94
C LYS A 438 1.60 -26.84 -14.66
N ALA A 439 0.37 -26.32 -14.61
CA ALA A 439 -0.76 -26.92 -15.30
C ALA A 439 -0.56 -26.90 -16.82
N GLN A 440 -0.06 -25.78 -17.37
CA GLN A 440 0.26 -25.64 -18.78
C GLN A 440 1.35 -26.64 -19.22
N GLU A 441 2.43 -26.79 -18.45
CA GLU A 441 3.50 -27.77 -18.70
C GLU A 441 2.98 -29.22 -18.66
N ALA A 442 2.00 -29.50 -17.79
CA ALA A 442 1.34 -30.80 -17.71
C ALA A 442 0.26 -31.02 -18.79
N GLY A 443 -0.05 -30.01 -19.62
CA GLY A 443 -1.13 -30.07 -20.61
C GLY A 443 -2.54 -30.07 -20.00
N GLU A 444 -2.68 -29.65 -18.74
CA GLU A 444 -3.95 -29.57 -18.03
C GLU A 444 -4.73 -28.32 -18.46
N LYS A 445 -6.05 -28.45 -18.64
CA LYS A 445 -6.96 -27.34 -18.98
C LYS A 445 -7.63 -26.75 -17.74
N THR A 446 -6.88 -26.60 -16.65
CA THR A 446 -7.40 -26.04 -15.40
C THR A 446 -7.47 -24.52 -15.49
N GLU A 447 -8.58 -23.93 -15.07
CA GLU A 447 -8.76 -22.47 -15.06
C GLU A 447 -8.31 -21.86 -13.72
N PHE A 448 -7.68 -20.70 -13.82
CA PHE A 448 -7.21 -19.93 -12.67
C PHE A 448 -7.73 -18.51 -12.79
N TYR A 449 -8.01 -17.87 -11.66
CA TYR A 449 -8.63 -16.55 -11.65
C TYR A 449 -7.92 -15.59 -10.71
N ILE A 450 -8.09 -14.29 -11.00
CA ILE A 450 -7.67 -13.16 -10.19
C ILE A 450 -8.92 -12.33 -9.86
N PRO A 451 -9.34 -12.26 -8.59
CA PRO A 451 -10.45 -11.40 -8.17
C PRO A 451 -10.03 -9.94 -8.23
N MET A 452 -10.49 -9.25 -9.26
CA MET A 452 -10.09 -7.88 -9.59
C MET A 452 -11.32 -7.00 -9.79
N PHE A 453 -11.12 -5.71 -9.71
CA PHE A 453 -12.08 -4.70 -10.11
C PHE A 453 -11.30 -3.58 -10.79
N LYS A 454 -11.98 -2.83 -11.64
CA LYS A 454 -11.37 -1.64 -12.23
C LYS A 454 -10.96 -0.66 -11.15
N GLY A 455 -9.74 -0.13 -11.24
CA GLY A 455 -9.21 0.77 -10.22
C GLY A 455 -10.17 1.94 -9.93
N LEU A 456 -10.46 2.17 -8.65
CA LEU A 456 -11.25 3.31 -8.21
C LEU A 456 -10.41 4.58 -8.42
N MET A 457 -10.69 5.30 -9.50
CA MET A 457 -10.24 6.67 -9.83
C MET A 457 -8.93 6.84 -10.62
N ALA A 458 -8.90 7.96 -11.34
CA ALA A 458 -7.97 8.36 -12.40
C ALA A 458 -6.49 8.23 -12.02
N ASN A 459 -5.85 7.13 -12.40
CA ASN A 459 -4.40 7.03 -12.38
C ASN A 459 -3.84 8.26 -13.12
N PRO A 460 -2.99 9.09 -12.48
CA PRO A 460 -2.37 10.25 -13.12
C PRO A 460 -1.67 9.91 -14.44
N LEU A 461 -1.09 8.70 -14.55
CA LEU A 461 -0.53 8.17 -15.78
C LEU A 461 -1.58 8.13 -16.89
N ALA A 462 -2.74 7.52 -16.65
CA ALA A 462 -3.83 7.47 -17.63
C ALA A 462 -4.42 8.85 -17.94
N LYS A 463 -4.59 9.71 -16.92
CA LYS A 463 -5.23 11.01 -17.07
C LYS A 463 -4.41 11.98 -17.92
N GLN A 464 -3.09 11.97 -17.74
CA GLN A 464 -2.18 12.92 -18.38
C GLN A 464 -1.48 12.35 -19.62
N PHE A 465 -1.78 11.09 -19.99
CA PHE A 465 -1.29 10.52 -21.22
C PHE A 465 -1.79 11.34 -22.43
N ASN A 466 -0.85 11.80 -23.24
CA ASN A 466 -1.10 12.41 -24.55
C ASN A 466 -0.31 11.59 -25.57
N ALA A 467 -0.88 11.34 -26.74
CA ALA A 467 -0.29 10.49 -27.78
C ALA A 467 0.62 11.24 -28.78
N GLU A 468 0.71 12.57 -28.75
CA GLU A 468 1.41 13.36 -29.78
C GLU A 468 2.71 14.05 -29.31
N GLY A 469 2.73 14.62 -28.10
CA GLY A 469 3.89 15.38 -27.57
C GLY A 469 5.13 14.53 -27.24
N PRO A 470 6.34 15.11 -27.08
CA PRO A 470 7.50 14.33 -26.65
C PRO A 470 7.34 13.81 -25.22
N MET A 471 7.79 12.58 -24.94
CA MET A 471 7.70 11.98 -23.59
C MET A 471 8.97 11.27 -23.14
N LEU A 472 9.33 11.48 -21.88
CA LEU A 472 10.38 10.73 -21.17
C LEU A 472 9.73 9.84 -20.11
N LEU A 473 9.98 8.53 -20.18
CA LEU A 473 9.41 7.51 -19.32
C LEU A 473 10.52 6.91 -18.45
N ILE A 474 10.51 7.17 -17.15
CA ILE A 474 11.58 6.78 -16.21
C ILE A 474 11.02 5.71 -15.27
N GLY A 475 11.41 4.45 -15.49
CA GLY A 475 10.90 3.32 -14.74
C GLY A 475 12.02 2.48 -14.13
N ALA A 476 11.89 2.08 -12.86
CA ALA A 476 12.84 1.14 -12.24
C ALA A 476 12.16 -0.17 -11.85
N GLY A 477 12.78 -1.30 -12.20
CA GLY A 477 12.21 -2.64 -12.04
C GLY A 477 10.84 -2.75 -12.69
N VAL A 478 9.84 -3.24 -11.94
CA VAL A 478 8.44 -3.33 -12.40
C VAL A 478 7.78 -1.98 -12.65
N GLY A 479 8.38 -0.87 -12.23
CA GLY A 479 7.94 0.48 -12.59
C GLY A 479 7.94 0.77 -14.09
N ILE A 480 8.63 -0.05 -14.89
CA ILE A 480 8.60 0.05 -16.35
C ILE A 480 7.28 -0.45 -16.97
N ALA A 481 6.49 -1.24 -16.23
CA ALA A 481 5.31 -1.94 -16.73
C ALA A 481 4.29 -1.00 -17.42
N PRO A 482 3.82 0.09 -16.80
CA PRO A 482 2.86 0.99 -17.47
C PRO A 482 3.40 1.63 -18.76
N PHE A 483 4.71 1.85 -18.83
CA PHE A 483 5.35 2.48 -19.98
C PHE A 483 5.40 1.57 -21.22
N ARG A 484 5.32 0.26 -21.03
CA ARG A 484 5.14 -0.67 -22.15
C ARG A 484 3.86 -0.36 -22.94
N GLY A 485 2.74 -0.15 -22.26
CA GLY A 485 1.48 0.27 -22.90
C GLY A 485 1.56 1.64 -23.58
N PHE A 486 2.30 2.59 -22.98
CA PHE A 486 2.53 3.93 -23.56
C PHE A 486 3.26 3.81 -24.89
N VAL A 487 4.37 3.06 -24.92
CA VAL A 487 5.18 2.86 -26.12
C VAL A 487 4.40 2.09 -27.18
N GLN A 488 3.68 1.02 -26.83
CA GLN A 488 2.82 0.30 -27.77
C GLN A 488 1.77 1.20 -28.42
N ARG A 489 1.12 2.08 -27.64
CA ARG A 489 0.17 3.06 -28.18
C ARG A 489 0.86 4.06 -29.12
N ARG A 490 2.05 4.52 -28.75
CA ARG A 490 2.83 5.52 -29.49
C ARG A 490 3.36 5.00 -30.82
N LEU A 491 3.93 3.80 -30.85
CA LEU A 491 4.53 3.23 -32.04
C LEU A 491 3.52 2.92 -33.15
N LYS A 492 2.22 2.85 -32.83
CA LYS A 492 1.15 2.77 -33.84
C LYS A 492 0.99 4.06 -34.65
N GLN A 493 1.42 5.19 -34.12
CA GLN A 493 1.36 6.49 -34.80
C GLN A 493 2.70 6.76 -35.48
N ALA A 494 2.73 6.73 -36.82
CA ALA A 494 3.95 6.84 -37.62
C ALA A 494 4.82 8.08 -37.30
N ASN A 495 4.22 9.17 -36.83
CA ASN A 495 4.92 10.42 -36.50
C ASN A 495 5.46 10.50 -35.06
N CYS A 496 5.26 9.46 -34.25
CA CYS A 496 5.52 9.50 -32.80
C CYS A 496 6.67 8.60 -32.34
N ALA A 497 7.26 7.77 -33.22
CA ALA A 497 8.35 6.86 -32.85
C ALA A 497 9.58 7.60 -32.29
N ASN A 498 9.96 8.74 -32.90
CA ASN A 498 11.14 9.52 -32.49
C ASN A 498 10.83 10.56 -31.39
N LYS A 499 9.76 10.34 -30.62
CA LYS A 499 9.26 11.26 -29.58
C LYS A 499 9.01 10.59 -28.24
N VAL A 500 9.48 9.36 -28.07
CA VAL A 500 9.36 8.61 -26.81
C VAL A 500 10.72 8.06 -26.42
N TRP A 501 11.10 8.33 -25.17
CA TRP A 501 12.34 7.86 -24.58
C TRP A 501 12.04 7.14 -23.28
N VAL A 502 12.70 6.02 -23.05
CA VAL A 502 12.50 5.16 -21.88
C VAL A 502 13.84 4.98 -21.16
N LEU A 503 13.89 5.31 -19.88
CA LEU A 503 15.01 4.99 -18.99
C LEU A 503 14.59 3.87 -18.06
N GLN A 504 15.15 2.67 -18.25
CA GLN A 504 14.84 1.48 -17.46
C GLN A 504 15.96 1.19 -16.46
N GLY A 505 15.69 1.38 -15.17
CA GLY A 505 16.60 1.03 -14.08
C GLY A 505 16.46 -0.42 -13.65
N ILE A 506 17.55 -1.19 -13.70
CA ILE A 506 17.60 -2.60 -13.28
C ILE A 506 18.88 -2.92 -12.51
N ARG A 507 19.03 -4.16 -12.03
CA ARG A 507 20.26 -4.60 -11.37
C ARG A 507 21.25 -5.14 -12.40
N ASP A 508 20.81 -6.08 -13.20
CA ASP A 508 21.61 -6.87 -14.13
C ASP A 508 20.75 -7.23 -15.35
N SER A 509 21.15 -6.77 -16.54
CA SER A 509 20.39 -7.02 -17.77
C SER A 509 20.24 -8.50 -18.12
N LEU A 510 21.15 -9.35 -17.65
CA LEU A 510 21.03 -10.78 -17.88
C LEU A 510 19.96 -11.43 -17.01
N LEU A 511 19.54 -10.80 -15.90
CA LEU A 511 18.68 -11.41 -14.89
C LEU A 511 17.32 -10.73 -14.73
N ASP A 512 17.29 -9.39 -14.66
CA ASP A 512 16.09 -8.63 -14.30
C ASP A 512 15.70 -7.53 -15.29
N GLU A 513 16.22 -7.57 -16.53
CA GLU A 513 15.67 -6.80 -17.65
C GLU A 513 14.34 -7.41 -18.12
N ILE A 514 13.24 -6.86 -17.60
CA ILE A 514 11.91 -7.27 -18.03
C ILE A 514 11.50 -6.59 -19.34
N TYR A 515 10.73 -7.30 -20.16
CA TYR A 515 10.21 -6.86 -21.47
C TYR A 515 11.29 -6.52 -22.52
N SER A 516 12.47 -7.12 -22.44
CA SER A 516 13.47 -7.01 -23.52
C SER A 516 12.88 -7.58 -24.83
N GLY A 517 13.00 -6.84 -25.93
CA GLY A 517 12.44 -7.22 -27.23
C GLY A 517 10.99 -6.78 -27.48
N GLU A 518 10.34 -6.09 -26.53
CA GLU A 518 8.92 -5.70 -26.63
C GLU A 518 8.71 -4.19 -26.86
N TRP A 519 9.76 -3.44 -27.21
CA TRP A 519 9.73 -1.98 -27.32
C TRP A 519 9.74 -1.46 -28.77
N GLY A 520 9.46 -2.33 -29.75
CA GLY A 520 9.40 -2.00 -31.17
C GLY A 520 10.69 -2.31 -31.94
N VAL A 521 10.66 -2.06 -33.27
CA VAL A 521 11.74 -2.43 -34.20
C VAL A 521 13.07 -1.70 -33.90
N HIS A 522 12.99 -0.49 -33.34
CA HIS A 522 14.13 0.36 -32.97
C HIS A 522 14.27 0.50 -31.44
N GLU A 523 14.18 -0.62 -30.72
CA GLU A 523 14.22 -0.64 -29.24
C GLU A 523 15.43 0.11 -28.67
N GLU A 524 16.61 -0.01 -29.28
CA GLU A 524 17.84 0.65 -28.81
C GLU A 524 17.78 2.19 -28.90
N GLU A 525 16.93 2.73 -29.79
CA GLU A 525 16.71 4.17 -29.94
C GLU A 525 15.67 4.69 -28.94
N VAL A 526 14.71 3.83 -28.55
CA VAL A 526 13.62 4.17 -27.62
C VAL A 526 14.03 3.96 -26.16
N LYS A 527 14.72 2.86 -25.85
CA LYS A 527 14.95 2.37 -24.49
C LYS A 527 16.43 2.33 -24.14
N ARG A 528 16.77 3.01 -23.05
CA ARG A 528 18.08 2.95 -22.40
C ARG A 528 17.99 2.16 -21.09
N VAL A 529 18.79 1.11 -20.98
CA VAL A 529 18.90 0.29 -19.76
C VAL A 529 20.03 0.83 -18.87
N VAL A 530 19.71 1.08 -17.60
CA VAL A 530 20.64 1.56 -16.57
C VAL A 530 20.84 0.48 -15.51
N GLN A 531 22.06 0.00 -15.36
CA GLN A 531 22.38 -1.16 -14.51
C GLN A 531 23.09 -0.74 -13.22
N SER A 532 22.50 -1.09 -12.08
CA SER A 532 23.04 -0.74 -10.76
C SER A 532 24.10 -1.70 -10.22
N ARG A 533 24.22 -2.92 -10.77
CA ARG A 533 25.16 -3.95 -10.29
C ARG A 533 26.17 -4.44 -11.34
N ARG A 534 26.17 -3.85 -12.53
CA ARG A 534 27.14 -4.13 -13.59
C ARG A 534 27.83 -2.86 -14.07
N GLY A 535 29.03 -3.04 -14.62
CA GLY A 535 29.85 -1.93 -15.10
C GLY A 535 30.20 -0.97 -13.97
N GLU A 536 30.03 0.33 -14.21
CA GLU A 536 30.29 1.37 -13.21
C GLU A 536 29.20 1.45 -12.12
N GLY A 537 28.08 0.74 -12.26
CA GLY A 537 26.99 0.75 -11.28
C GLY A 537 26.30 2.12 -11.18
N ARG A 538 25.23 2.31 -11.95
CA ARG A 538 24.47 3.57 -11.98
C ARG A 538 22.99 3.32 -11.75
N TYR A 539 22.26 4.35 -11.33
CA TYR A 539 20.80 4.35 -11.28
C TYR A 539 20.24 5.38 -12.27
N VAL A 540 18.92 5.35 -12.43
CA VAL A 540 18.22 6.19 -13.42
C VAL A 540 18.43 7.67 -13.17
N GLN A 541 18.59 8.11 -11.92
CA GLN A 541 18.80 9.52 -11.61
C GLN A 541 20.18 10.04 -12.07
N GLU A 542 21.21 9.20 -12.15
CA GLU A 542 22.48 9.60 -12.77
C GLU A 542 22.33 9.70 -14.30
N GLU A 543 21.58 8.79 -14.92
CA GLU A 543 21.29 8.85 -16.36
C GLU A 543 20.46 10.09 -16.73
N VAL A 544 19.50 10.49 -15.88
CA VAL A 544 18.74 11.75 -16.04
C VAL A 544 19.66 12.97 -16.09
N ARG A 545 20.68 13.03 -15.20
CA ARG A 545 21.67 14.12 -15.22
C ARG A 545 22.55 14.07 -16.47
N HIS A 546 22.97 12.86 -16.86
CA HIS A 546 23.77 12.66 -18.08
C HIS A 546 23.02 13.10 -19.34
N GLN A 547 21.71 12.91 -19.40
CA GLN A 547 20.85 13.30 -20.52
C GLN A 547 20.16 14.66 -20.30
N ALA A 548 20.77 15.56 -19.53
CA ALA A 548 20.17 16.85 -19.16
C ALA A 548 19.62 17.66 -20.35
N ASP A 549 20.31 17.66 -21.50
CA ASP A 549 19.84 18.34 -22.71
C ASP A 549 18.53 17.76 -23.24
N LEU A 550 18.42 16.43 -23.30
CA LEU A 550 17.20 15.75 -23.71
C LEU A 550 16.05 16.06 -22.73
N VAL A 551 16.30 15.87 -21.42
CA VAL A 551 15.31 16.12 -20.37
C VAL A 551 14.78 17.56 -20.46
N TRP A 552 15.68 18.53 -20.59
CA TRP A 552 15.34 19.94 -20.71
C TRP A 552 14.56 20.27 -21.99
N SER A 553 14.95 19.68 -23.13
CA SER A 553 14.24 19.89 -24.40
C SER A 553 12.80 19.36 -24.36
N ILE A 554 12.60 18.20 -23.72
CA ILE A 554 11.27 17.59 -23.57
C ILE A 554 10.40 18.48 -22.70
N ILE A 555 10.82 18.81 -21.47
CA ILE A 555 9.94 19.49 -20.51
C ILE A 555 9.60 20.94 -20.89
N ASN A 556 10.43 21.58 -21.72
CA ASN A 556 10.15 22.93 -22.25
C ASN A 556 9.27 22.93 -23.49
N THR A 557 9.01 21.78 -24.10
CA THR A 557 8.00 21.67 -25.16
C THR A 557 6.60 21.76 -24.54
N VAL A 558 5.68 22.47 -25.20
CA VAL A 558 4.30 22.67 -24.71
C VAL A 558 3.60 21.34 -24.39
N ASP A 559 3.74 20.35 -25.28
CA ASP A 559 3.16 19.01 -25.07
C ASP A 559 4.12 18.00 -24.44
N GLY A 560 5.27 18.47 -23.98
CA GLY A 560 6.31 17.66 -23.35
C GLY A 560 5.89 17.10 -22.01
N ARG A 561 6.12 15.80 -21.80
CA ARG A 561 5.75 15.10 -20.57
C ARG A 561 6.88 14.23 -20.03
N ILE A 562 7.03 14.19 -18.71
CA ILE A 562 7.92 13.28 -18.01
C ILE A 562 7.09 12.43 -17.06
N PHE A 563 7.21 11.12 -17.18
CA PHE A 563 6.54 10.16 -16.32
C PHE A 563 7.59 9.37 -15.53
N VAL A 564 7.38 9.24 -14.22
CA VAL A 564 8.24 8.48 -13.31
C VAL A 564 7.41 7.41 -12.63
N CYS A 565 7.89 6.16 -12.62
CA CYS A 565 7.17 5.05 -12.03
C CYS A 565 8.12 4.04 -11.35
N GLY A 566 7.77 3.59 -10.13
CA GLY A 566 8.58 2.66 -9.35
C GLY A 566 8.64 3.00 -7.86
N SER A 567 9.73 2.64 -7.19
CA SER A 567 9.83 2.88 -5.73
C SER A 567 9.93 4.36 -5.38
N SER A 568 9.10 4.84 -4.47
CA SER A 568 9.15 6.23 -3.98
C SER A 568 10.48 6.52 -3.31
N LYS A 569 10.90 5.60 -2.44
CA LYS A 569 12.10 5.78 -1.63
C LYS A 569 13.36 5.45 -2.43
N GLY A 570 14.32 6.37 -2.43
CA GLY A 570 15.56 6.21 -3.17
C GLY A 570 15.41 6.54 -4.67
N MET A 571 14.53 5.84 -5.40
CA MET A 571 14.37 6.11 -6.85
C MET A 571 13.58 7.40 -7.12
N GLY A 572 12.34 7.50 -6.64
CA GLY A 572 11.50 8.69 -6.85
C GLY A 572 12.16 9.97 -6.32
N GLU A 573 12.59 9.95 -5.05
CA GLU A 573 13.34 11.05 -4.41
C GLU A 573 14.62 11.41 -5.21
N GLY A 574 15.36 10.40 -5.68
CA GLY A 574 16.60 10.61 -6.42
C GLY A 574 16.38 11.23 -7.80
N VAL A 575 15.33 10.78 -8.52
CA VAL A 575 14.95 11.33 -9.83
C VAL A 575 14.45 12.76 -9.68
N GLU A 576 13.64 13.07 -8.66
CA GLU A 576 13.18 14.43 -8.42
C GLU A 576 14.34 15.41 -8.19
N GLU A 577 15.32 15.05 -7.36
CA GLU A 577 16.52 15.88 -7.16
C GLU A 577 17.37 15.97 -8.45
N ALA A 578 17.49 14.90 -9.23
CA ALA A 578 18.17 14.95 -10.53
C ALA A 578 17.49 15.89 -11.53
N LEU A 579 16.15 15.92 -11.55
CA LEU A 579 15.38 16.85 -12.37
C LEU A 579 15.61 18.30 -11.93
N VAL A 580 15.67 18.57 -10.62
CA VAL A 580 16.04 19.88 -10.07
C VAL A 580 17.44 20.28 -10.56
N ASP A 581 18.42 19.39 -10.49
CA ASP A 581 19.78 19.65 -10.97
C ASP A 581 19.79 19.97 -12.49
N VAL A 582 19.00 19.27 -13.30
CA VAL A 582 18.84 19.56 -14.74
C VAL A 582 18.28 20.96 -14.97
N ALA A 583 17.25 21.35 -14.22
CA ALA A 583 16.63 22.67 -14.35
C ALA A 583 17.59 23.80 -13.93
N MET A 584 18.41 23.58 -12.89
CA MET A 584 19.47 24.51 -12.52
C MET A 584 20.50 24.65 -13.65
N ALA A 585 21.01 23.53 -14.16
CA ALA A 585 22.08 23.51 -15.15
C ALA A 585 21.67 24.04 -16.54
N LYS A 586 20.44 23.74 -16.99
CA LYS A 586 19.97 24.07 -18.34
C LYS A 586 19.04 25.29 -18.40
N GLY A 587 18.36 25.59 -17.29
CA GLY A 587 17.51 26.76 -17.14
C GLY A 587 18.20 27.97 -16.51
N ASN A 588 19.44 27.81 -16.02
CA ASN A 588 20.15 28.83 -15.24
C ASN A 588 19.31 29.35 -14.06
N LEU A 589 18.61 28.42 -13.39
CA LEU A 589 17.75 28.68 -12.25
C LEU A 589 18.51 28.40 -10.95
N GLU A 590 18.21 29.17 -9.91
CA GLU A 590 18.63 28.79 -8.56
C GLU A 590 17.84 27.58 -8.05
N ARG A 591 18.32 26.92 -6.99
CA ARG A 591 17.73 25.65 -6.52
C ARG A 591 16.25 25.77 -6.14
N GLU A 592 15.86 26.85 -5.45
CA GLU A 592 14.46 27.06 -5.06
C GLU A 592 13.57 27.39 -6.26
N GLU A 593 14.10 28.13 -7.24
CA GLU A 593 13.40 28.39 -8.51
C GLU A 593 13.22 27.12 -9.33
N ALA A 594 14.24 26.24 -9.37
CA ALA A 594 14.18 24.94 -10.03
C ALA A 594 13.15 24.01 -9.36
N ARG A 595 13.07 24.00 -8.03
CA ARG A 595 12.01 23.28 -7.29
C ARG A 595 10.63 23.81 -7.63
N ASN A 596 10.47 25.13 -7.64
CA ASN A 596 9.20 25.76 -8.01
C ASN A 596 8.82 25.47 -9.48
N PHE A 597 9.80 25.47 -10.39
CA PHE A 597 9.59 25.08 -11.79
C PHE A 597 8.98 23.68 -11.89
N TRP A 598 9.55 22.68 -11.20
CA TRP A 598 9.00 21.32 -11.23
C TRP A 598 7.66 21.20 -10.52
N GLN A 599 7.41 21.97 -9.48
CA GLN A 599 6.10 22.05 -8.84
C GLN A 599 5.04 22.55 -9.83
N LEU A 600 5.32 23.63 -10.58
CA LEU A 600 4.43 24.13 -11.64
C LEU A 600 4.24 23.10 -12.76
N LYS A 601 5.28 22.33 -13.13
CA LYS A 601 5.17 21.24 -14.10
C LYS A 601 4.29 20.09 -13.61
N LYS A 602 4.29 19.78 -12.30
CA LYS A 602 3.34 18.81 -11.70
C LYS A 602 1.91 19.31 -11.79
N GLU A 603 1.67 20.57 -11.42
CA GLU A 603 0.34 21.20 -11.45
C GLU A 603 -0.22 21.27 -12.87
N ALA A 604 0.63 21.53 -13.87
CA ALA A 604 0.28 21.52 -15.29
C ALA A 604 0.08 20.11 -15.88
N GLY A 605 0.36 19.04 -15.14
CA GLY A 605 0.28 17.67 -15.65
C GLY A 605 1.37 17.31 -16.67
N GLN A 606 2.49 18.04 -16.68
CA GLN A 606 3.65 17.77 -17.53
C GLN A 606 4.68 16.88 -16.83
N TYR A 607 4.81 16.96 -15.51
CA TYR A 607 5.59 16.02 -14.70
C TYR A 607 4.64 15.16 -13.85
N ILE A 608 4.67 13.84 -14.05
CA ILE A 608 3.83 12.88 -13.35
C ILE A 608 4.73 11.84 -12.69
N ALA A 609 4.59 11.65 -11.39
CA ALA A 609 5.26 10.58 -10.66
C ALA A 609 4.19 9.68 -10.01
N GLU A 610 4.14 8.42 -10.43
CA GLU A 610 3.38 7.36 -9.76
C GLU A 610 4.38 6.43 -9.06
N THR A 611 4.72 6.77 -7.82
CA THR A 611 5.69 5.98 -7.04
C THR A 611 5.03 5.34 -5.83
N TRP A 612 5.52 4.16 -5.44
CA TRP A 612 4.99 3.34 -4.33
C TRP A 612 6.03 2.88 -3.32
#